data_AF-A0A2N2Y0L8-F1
#
_entry.id   AF-A0A2N2Y0L8-F1
#
_cell.length_a   1.000
_cell.length_b   1.000
_cell.length_c   1.000
_cell.angle_alpha   90.00
_cell.angle_beta   90.00
_cell.angle_gamma   90.00
#
_symmetry.space_group_name_H-M   'P 1'
#
loop_
_entity.id
_entity.type
_entity.pdbx_description
1 polymer ?
#
loop_
_entity_poly.entity_id
_entity_poly.type
_entity_poly.pdbx_seq_one_letter_code
_entity_poly.pdbx_strand_id
1 'polypeptide(L)'
;DLYAGIGAGLKQFSQAGMHCMGVELSDEAVRMAALNSPGSFMLKGKCHQRIPQIEAFLASNMVKNGKWNLYVNPPRSGLDMELTEWIITQGRPSRMAYLSCSPYTLARDLKMLCSNGFKVVSIHPFDFFPYTRHIEVMVLLKRM
;
A
#
# COMPACT_ATOMS: atom_id res chain seq x y z
N ASP A 1 0.35 -2.20 4.71
CA ASP A 1 -0.22 -0.86 4.50
C ASP A 1 0.93 0.12 4.34
N LEU A 2 1.24 0.57 3.13
CA LEU A 2 2.31 1.53 2.90
C LEU A 2 1.73 2.93 2.72
N TYR A 3 2.39 3.93 3.30
CA TYR A 3 1.85 5.29 3.46
C TYR A 3 0.60 5.26 4.37
N ALA A 4 0.75 4.57 5.51
CA ALA A 4 -0.37 4.17 6.36
C ALA A 4 -1.08 5.33 7.07
N GLY A 5 -0.46 6.52 7.14
CA GLY A 5 -0.97 7.65 7.89
C GLY A 5 -1.29 7.25 9.33
N ILE A 6 -2.48 7.62 9.80
CA ILE A 6 -2.96 7.27 11.14
C ILE A 6 -3.51 5.82 11.25
N GLY A 7 -3.25 4.96 10.26
CA GLY A 7 -3.59 3.53 10.30
C GLY A 7 -5.07 3.22 10.02
N ALA A 8 -5.78 4.03 9.23
CA ALA A 8 -7.19 3.79 8.92
C ALA A 8 -7.41 2.46 8.15
N GLY A 9 -6.61 2.21 7.11
CA GLY A 9 -6.62 0.94 6.37
C GLY A 9 -6.14 -0.21 7.26
N LEU A 10 -5.00 -0.02 7.92
CA LEU A 10 -4.41 -0.97 8.85
C LEU A 10 -5.41 -1.47 9.91
N LYS A 11 -6.18 -0.56 10.52
CA LYS A 11 -7.24 -0.89 11.48
C LYS A 11 -8.27 -1.84 10.89
N GLN A 12 -8.76 -1.55 9.69
CA GLN A 12 -9.75 -2.39 9.01
C GLN A 12 -9.19 -3.79 8.72
N PHE A 13 -7.94 -3.87 8.24
CA PHE A 13 -7.30 -5.15 7.97
C PHE A 13 -7.05 -5.97 9.24
N SER A 14 -6.58 -5.30 10.31
CA SER A 14 -6.37 -5.93 11.63
C SER A 14 -7.69 -6.45 12.22
N GLN A 15 -8.76 -5.66 12.17
CA GLN A 15 -10.10 -6.06 12.61
C GLN A 15 -10.68 -7.22 11.79
N ALA A 16 -10.29 -7.36 10.52
CA ALA A 16 -10.59 -8.51 9.69
C ALA A 16 -9.75 -9.75 10.00
N GLY A 17 -8.93 -9.72 11.06
CA GLY A 17 -8.09 -10.83 11.52
C GLY A 17 -6.79 -10.99 10.72
N MET A 18 -6.41 -10.02 9.90
CA MET A 18 -5.17 -10.07 9.14
C MET A 18 -3.98 -9.69 10.02
N HIS A 19 -2.87 -10.42 9.85
CA HIS A 19 -1.60 -10.01 10.45
C HIS A 19 -0.96 -8.91 9.60
N CYS A 20 -0.91 -7.69 10.14
CA CYS A 20 -0.62 -6.50 9.34
C CYS A 20 0.62 -5.75 9.80
N MET A 21 1.34 -5.19 8.84
CA MET A 21 2.38 -4.19 9.03
C MET A 21 2.03 -2.91 8.25
N GLY A 22 2.29 -1.76 8.86
CA GLY A 22 2.22 -0.45 8.26
C GLY A 22 3.57 0.28 8.22
N VAL A 23 3.76 1.12 7.22
CA VAL A 23 4.90 2.05 7.14
C VAL A 23 4.40 3.47 6.93
N GLU A 24 4.90 4.40 7.74
CA GLU A 24 4.52 5.81 7.70
C GLU A 24 5.71 6.71 8.05
N LEU A 25 5.83 7.86 7.39
CA LEU A 25 6.94 8.79 7.57
C LEU A 25 6.79 9.64 8.85
N SER A 26 5.58 10.12 9.11
CA SER A 26 5.28 11.01 10.23
C SER A 26 5.31 10.28 11.57
N ASP A 27 6.13 10.78 12.49
CA ASP A 27 6.25 10.25 13.86
C ASP A 27 4.90 10.22 14.59
N GLU A 28 4.14 11.30 14.45
CA GLU A 28 2.84 11.44 15.09
C GLU A 28 1.81 10.50 14.49
N ALA A 29 1.81 10.37 13.15
CA ALA A 29 0.91 9.45 12.48
C ALA A 29 1.21 7.99 12.85
N VAL A 30 2.49 7.62 13.03
CA VAL A 30 2.89 6.29 13.52
C VAL A 30 2.35 6.04 14.94
N ARG A 31 2.45 7.00 15.86
CA ARG A 31 1.87 6.88 17.21
C ARG A 31 0.36 6.66 17.14
N MET A 32 -0.33 7.47 16.34
CA MET A 32 -1.77 7.36 16.16
C MET A 32 -2.18 6.04 15.50
N ALA A 33 -1.42 5.55 14.52
CA ALA A 33 -1.65 4.25 13.89
C ALA A 33 -1.54 3.09 14.87
N ALA A 34 -0.56 3.12 15.77
CA ALA A 34 -0.40 2.11 16.80
C ALA A 34 -1.58 2.08 17.80
N LEU A 35 -2.15 3.25 18.12
CA LEU A 35 -3.37 3.36 18.93
C LEU A 35 -4.62 2.89 18.17
N ASN A 36 -4.73 3.23 16.88
CA ASN A 36 -5.88 2.92 16.06
C ASN A 36 -5.95 1.45 15.63
N SER A 37 -4.79 0.80 15.49
CA SER A 37 -4.68 -0.61 15.09
C SER A 37 -3.79 -1.41 16.07
N PRO A 38 -4.26 -1.64 17.31
CA PRO A 38 -3.51 -2.43 18.28
C PRO A 38 -3.18 -3.82 17.71
N GLY A 39 -1.95 -4.28 17.94
CA GLY A 39 -1.45 -5.58 17.45
C GLY A 39 -0.92 -5.57 16.00
N SER A 40 -1.06 -4.47 15.25
CA SER A 40 -0.36 -4.29 13.99
C SER A 40 1.05 -3.77 14.20
N PHE A 41 1.98 -4.17 13.33
CA PHE A 41 3.36 -3.64 13.34
C PHE A 41 3.40 -2.29 12.64
N MET A 42 4.06 -1.30 13.25
CA MET A 42 4.25 0.01 12.62
C MET A 42 5.73 0.37 12.53
N LEU A 43 6.15 0.80 11.35
CA LEU A 43 7.50 1.31 11.10
C LEU A 43 7.46 2.77 10.70
N LYS A 44 8.33 3.57 11.33
CA LYS A 44 8.56 4.97 10.96
C LYS A 44 9.56 5.07 9.81
N GLY A 45 9.27 5.82 8.76
CA GLY A 45 10.20 6.16 7.69
C GLY A 45 9.57 6.12 6.31
N LYS A 46 10.37 6.39 5.28
CA LYS A 46 9.90 6.23 3.88
C LYS A 46 9.74 4.76 3.56
N CYS A 47 8.73 4.42 2.76
CA CYS A 47 8.39 3.05 2.41
C CYS A 47 9.58 2.29 1.77
N HIS A 48 10.27 2.91 0.81
CA HIS A 48 11.43 2.31 0.16
C HIS A 48 12.60 2.04 1.13
N GLN A 49 12.81 2.88 2.14
CA GLN A 49 13.85 2.69 3.16
C GLN A 49 13.54 1.57 4.17
N ARG A 50 12.29 1.08 4.16
CA ARG A 50 11.82 0.02 5.07
C ARG A 50 11.66 -1.33 4.40
N ILE A 51 12.08 -1.47 3.15
CA ILE A 51 12.06 -2.74 2.41
C ILE A 51 12.68 -3.89 3.22
N PRO A 52 13.88 -3.78 3.83
CA PRO A 52 14.45 -4.89 4.59
C PRO A 52 13.56 -5.37 5.75
N GLN A 53 12.90 -4.45 6.45
CA GLN A 53 11.98 -4.78 7.54
C GLN A 53 10.65 -5.35 7.03
N ILE A 54 10.17 -4.87 5.87
CA ILE A 54 9.01 -5.44 5.19
C ILE A 54 9.31 -6.89 4.80
N GLU A 55 10.48 -7.16 4.21
CA GLU A 55 10.90 -8.52 3.84
C GLU A 55 11.03 -9.43 5.06
N ALA A 56 11.62 -8.96 6.15
CA ALA A 56 11.71 -9.71 7.40
C ALA A 56 10.32 -10.02 7.99
N PHE A 57 9.39 -9.07 7.94
CA PHE A 57 8.01 -9.27 8.36
C PHE A 57 7.29 -10.30 7.49
N LEU A 58 7.48 -10.25 6.17
CA LEU A 58 6.91 -11.23 5.25
C LEU A 58 7.49 -12.62 5.52
N ALA A 59 8.82 -12.75 5.62
CA ALA A 59 9.49 -14.03 5.87
C ALA A 59 9.05 -14.70 7.18
N SER A 60 8.93 -13.93 8.26
CA SER A 60 8.50 -14.45 9.58
C SER A 60 7.02 -14.88 9.63
N ASN A 61 6.19 -14.36 8.73
CA ASN A 61 4.74 -14.57 8.75
C ASN A 61 4.19 -15.39 7.57
N MET A 62 5.01 -15.71 6.57
CA MET A 62 4.64 -16.48 5.38
C MET A 62 4.51 -18.01 5.63
N VAL A 63 4.27 -18.44 6.87
CA VAL A 63 4.36 -19.85 7.31
C VAL A 63 3.27 -20.77 6.74
N LYS A 64 2.22 -20.26 6.07
CA LYS A 64 1.15 -21.15 5.56
C LYS A 64 0.92 -21.22 4.05
N ASN A 65 1.31 -20.22 3.23
CA ASN A 65 0.99 -20.25 1.79
C ASN A 65 1.81 -19.30 0.90
N GLY A 66 2.79 -18.55 1.43
CA GLY A 66 3.65 -17.66 0.62
C GLY A 66 2.93 -16.54 -0.15
N LYS A 67 1.66 -16.22 0.18
CA LYS A 67 0.88 -15.15 -0.47
C LYS A 67 0.60 -14.04 0.52
N TRP A 68 0.78 -12.80 0.06
CA TRP A 68 0.47 -11.60 0.83
C TRP A 68 -0.18 -10.55 -0.08
N ASN A 69 -0.85 -9.59 0.55
CA ASN A 69 -1.56 -8.51 -0.13
C ASN A 69 -0.95 -7.16 0.24
N LEU A 70 -0.89 -6.26 -0.73
CA LEU A 70 -0.35 -4.92 -0.55
C LEU A 70 -1.48 -3.88 -0.62
N TYR A 71 -1.46 -2.92 0.28
CA TYR A 71 -2.26 -1.70 0.18
C TYR A 71 -1.32 -0.50 0.18
N VAL A 72 -1.52 0.43 -0.75
CA VAL A 72 -0.76 1.67 -0.87
C VAL A 72 -1.70 2.87 -1.00
N ASN A 73 -1.38 3.94 -0.27
CA ASN A 73 -2.04 5.24 -0.39
C ASN A 73 -1.00 6.37 -0.50
N PRO A 74 -0.20 6.41 -1.58
CA PRO A 74 0.92 7.33 -1.68
C PRO A 74 0.49 8.80 -1.77
N PRO A 75 1.41 9.75 -1.52
CA PRO A 75 1.18 11.16 -1.82
C PRO A 75 0.97 11.39 -3.33
N ARG A 76 0.64 12.63 -3.71
CA ARG A 76 0.37 13.01 -5.11
C ARG A 76 1.46 12.61 -6.11
N SER A 77 2.71 12.50 -5.67
CA SER A 77 3.84 12.06 -6.49
C SER A 77 3.77 10.58 -6.92
N GLY A 78 2.85 9.79 -6.36
CA GLY A 78 2.73 8.35 -6.60
C GLY A 78 3.74 7.55 -5.78
N LEU A 79 3.96 6.30 -6.19
CA LEU A 79 4.91 5.40 -5.54
C LEU A 79 6.36 5.87 -5.74
N ASP A 80 7.20 5.61 -4.74
CA ASP A 80 8.64 5.74 -4.88
C ASP A 80 9.16 4.73 -5.94
N MET A 81 10.12 5.14 -6.76
CA MET A 81 10.68 4.30 -7.84
C MET A 81 11.28 3.01 -7.29
N GLU A 82 12.13 3.12 -6.27
CA GLU A 82 12.77 1.98 -5.59
C GLU A 82 11.74 1.01 -4.99
N LEU A 83 10.66 1.55 -4.39
CA LEU A 83 9.57 0.74 -3.87
C LEU A 83 8.84 0.01 -5.01
N THR A 84 8.59 0.69 -6.12
CA THR A 84 7.91 0.13 -7.29
C THR A 84 8.72 -1.00 -7.90
N GLU A 85 10.02 -0.81 -8.08
CA GLU A 85 10.96 -1.84 -8.56
C GLU A 85 10.94 -3.06 -7.63
N TRP A 86 10.96 -2.83 -6.33
CA TRP A 86 10.87 -3.91 -5.35
C TRP A 86 9.54 -4.67 -5.43
N ILE A 87 8.40 -3.98 -5.49
CA ILE A 87 7.07 -4.60 -5.63
C ILE A 87 7.01 -5.52 -6.85
N ILE A 88 7.59 -5.06 -7.95
CA ILE A 88 7.61 -5.77 -9.23
C ILE A 88 8.47 -7.03 -9.16
N THR A 89 9.69 -6.90 -8.63
CA THR A 89 10.75 -7.90 -8.76
C THR A 89 10.87 -8.86 -7.58
N GLN A 90 11.02 -8.38 -6.33
CA GLN A 90 11.17 -9.24 -5.15
C GLN A 90 9.90 -9.37 -4.31
N GLY A 91 9.21 -8.26 -4.02
CA GLY A 91 8.06 -8.24 -3.12
C GLY A 91 6.90 -9.09 -3.64
N ARG A 92 6.56 -8.94 -4.92
CA ARG A 92 5.59 -9.77 -5.66
C ARG A 92 4.27 -10.08 -4.91
N PRO A 93 3.53 -9.07 -4.40
CA PRO A 93 2.24 -9.31 -3.74
C PRO A 93 1.24 -9.99 -4.68
N SER A 94 0.40 -10.89 -4.13
CA SER A 94 -0.61 -11.61 -4.91
C SER A 94 -1.76 -10.71 -5.36
N ARG A 95 -2.15 -9.76 -4.50
CA ARG A 95 -3.12 -8.70 -4.78
C ARG A 95 -2.60 -7.38 -4.27
N MET A 96 -2.96 -6.31 -4.95
CA MET A 96 -2.60 -4.95 -4.56
C MET A 96 -3.83 -4.05 -4.68
N ALA A 97 -4.08 -3.25 -3.65
CA ALA A 97 -5.03 -2.14 -3.69
C ALA A 97 -4.24 -0.82 -3.66
N TYR A 98 -4.49 0.04 -4.65
CA TYR A 98 -3.83 1.33 -4.81
C TYR A 98 -4.90 2.41 -4.73
N LEU A 99 -4.88 3.21 -3.66
CA LEU A 99 -5.67 4.43 -3.55
C LEU A 99 -4.83 5.63 -4.02
N SER A 100 -5.33 6.42 -4.95
CA SER A 100 -4.63 7.57 -5.50
C SER A 100 -5.50 8.81 -5.61
N CYS A 101 -4.95 9.93 -5.16
CA CYS A 101 -5.52 11.28 -5.33
C CYS A 101 -5.08 11.99 -6.62
N SER A 102 -4.32 11.29 -7.48
CA SER A 102 -3.73 11.84 -8.71
C SER A 102 -3.81 10.82 -9.86
N PRO A 103 -4.76 10.99 -10.80
CA PRO A 103 -4.89 10.10 -11.95
C PRO A 103 -3.64 10.01 -12.83
N TYR A 104 -2.84 11.10 -12.90
CA TYR A 104 -1.64 11.15 -13.74
C TYR A 104 -0.52 10.25 -13.21
N THR A 105 -0.21 10.35 -11.92
CA THR A 105 0.83 9.50 -11.30
C THR A 105 0.33 8.07 -11.13
N LEU A 106 -0.97 7.88 -10.88
CA LEU A 106 -1.59 6.56 -10.95
C LEU A 106 -1.37 5.90 -12.34
N ALA A 107 -1.65 6.60 -13.44
CA ALA A 107 -1.46 6.06 -14.78
C ALA A 107 -0.01 5.66 -15.06
N ARG A 108 0.96 6.48 -14.62
CA ARG A 108 2.40 6.15 -14.70
C ARG A 108 2.72 4.86 -13.94
N ASP A 109 2.28 4.76 -12.68
CA ASP A 109 2.60 3.62 -11.82
C ASP A 109 1.92 2.34 -12.33
N LEU A 110 0.65 2.42 -12.77
CA LEU A 110 -0.07 1.30 -13.37
C LEU A 110 0.62 0.81 -14.65
N LYS A 111 1.15 1.69 -15.49
CA LYS A 111 1.91 1.29 -16.68
C LYS A 111 3.11 0.42 -16.29
N MET A 112 3.87 0.81 -15.27
CA MET A 112 5.01 0.03 -14.80
C MET A 112 4.59 -1.29 -14.19
N LEU A 113 3.59 -1.29 -13.31
CA LEU A 113 3.09 -2.51 -12.67
C LEU A 113 2.53 -3.51 -13.70
N CYS A 114 1.73 -3.02 -14.67
CA CYS A 114 1.09 -3.89 -15.67
C CYS A 114 2.08 -4.48 -16.66
N SER A 115 3.08 -3.70 -17.09
CA SER A 115 4.17 -4.21 -17.93
C SER A 115 5.00 -5.31 -17.26
N ASN A 116 4.88 -5.47 -15.93
CA ASN A 116 5.65 -6.43 -15.15
C ASN A 116 4.80 -7.46 -14.39
N GLY A 117 3.67 -7.86 -14.98
CA GLY A 117 2.90 -9.03 -14.54
C GLY A 117 1.79 -8.75 -13.53
N PHE A 118 1.46 -7.48 -13.27
CA PHE A 118 0.18 -7.16 -12.65
C PHE A 118 -0.91 -6.96 -13.72
N LYS A 119 -2.15 -7.23 -13.34
CA LYS A 119 -3.33 -6.91 -14.15
C LYS A 119 -4.29 -6.09 -13.32
N VAL A 120 -4.81 -5.01 -13.91
CA VAL A 120 -5.92 -4.26 -13.34
C VAL A 120 -7.17 -5.13 -13.36
N VAL A 121 -7.73 -5.38 -12.18
CA VAL A 121 -8.97 -6.13 -11.98
C VAL A 121 -10.17 -5.19 -12.02
N SER A 122 -10.05 -4.02 -11.39
CA SER A 122 -11.11 -3.00 -11.36
C SER A 122 -10.55 -1.63 -10.99
N ILE A 123 -11.28 -0.59 -11.39
CA ILE A 123 -10.98 0.82 -11.12
C ILE A 123 -12.27 1.45 -10.57
N HIS A 124 -12.18 2.09 -9.41
CA HIS A 124 -13.32 2.73 -8.75
C HIS A 124 -12.97 4.19 -8.44
N PRO A 125 -13.53 5.16 -9.18
CA PRO A 125 -13.41 6.57 -8.84
C PRO A 125 -14.34 6.94 -7.68
N PHE A 126 -13.92 7.89 -6.86
CA PHE A 126 -14.68 8.50 -5.77
C PHE A 126 -14.60 10.02 -5.86
N ASP A 127 -15.75 10.67 -5.84
CA ASP A 127 -15.86 12.13 -5.74
C ASP A 127 -15.89 12.54 -4.27
N PHE A 128 -14.71 12.68 -3.66
CA PHE A 128 -14.57 13.18 -2.29
C PHE A 128 -14.61 14.71 -2.23
N PHE A 129 -14.45 15.38 -3.37
CA PHE A 129 -14.35 16.83 -3.44
C PHE A 129 -15.23 17.36 -4.59
N PRO A 130 -16.57 17.35 -4.40
CA PRO A 130 -17.50 17.82 -5.42
C PRO A 130 -17.18 19.24 -5.88
N TYR A 131 -17.43 19.51 -7.17
CA TYR A 131 -17.14 20.80 -7.81
C TYR A 131 -15.66 21.17 -7.90
N THR A 132 -14.75 20.20 -7.73
CA THR A 132 -13.31 20.39 -7.96
C THR A 132 -12.80 19.51 -9.09
N ARG A 133 -11.51 19.66 -9.44
CA ARG A 133 -10.81 18.75 -10.38
C ARG A 133 -10.22 17.53 -9.68
N HIS A 134 -10.42 17.39 -8.37
CA HIS A 134 -9.85 16.28 -7.60
C HIS A 134 -10.74 15.06 -7.69
N ILE A 135 -10.10 13.90 -7.86
CA ILE A 135 -10.76 12.61 -7.89
C ILE A 135 -9.86 11.61 -7.17
N GLU A 136 -10.45 10.86 -6.25
CA GLU A 136 -9.79 9.73 -5.63
C GLU A 136 -10.09 8.48 -6.44
N VAL A 137 -9.11 7.62 -6.66
CA VAL A 137 -9.28 6.42 -7.47
C VAL A 137 -8.69 5.22 -6.72
N MET A 138 -9.52 4.22 -6.46
CA MET A 138 -9.07 2.92 -5.98
C MET A 138 -8.90 1.98 -7.17
N VAL A 139 -7.71 1.40 -7.31
CA VAL A 139 -7.41 0.37 -8.30
C VAL A 139 -7.09 -0.93 -7.60
N LEU A 140 -7.78 -1.99 -8.00
CA LEU A 140 -7.46 -3.35 -7.57
C LEU A 140 -6.63 -4.02 -8.65
N LEU A 141 -5.45 -4.51 -8.27
CA LEU A 141 -4.56 -5.28 -9.12
C LEU A 141 -4.40 -6.70 -8.59
N LYS A 142 -4.20 -7.63 -9.53
CA LYS A 142 -3.84 -9.01 -9.24
C LYS A 142 -2.56 -9.36 -9.99
N ARG A 143 -1.66 -10.09 -9.35
CA ARG A 143 -0.49 -10.66 -10.02
C ARG A 143 -0.89 -11.87 -10.86
N MET A 144 -0.44 -11.90 -12.12
CA MET A 144 -0.62 -13.00 -13.06
C MET A 144 0.44 -14.09 -12.85
#